data_AF-A0A2V2RGS1-F1
#
_entry.id   AF-A0A2V2RGS1-F1
#
_cell.length_a   1.000
_cell.length_b   1.000
_cell.length_c   1.000
_cell.angle_alpha   90.00
_cell.angle_beta   90.00
_cell.angle_gamma   90.00
#
_symmetry.space_group_name_H-M   'P 1'
#
loop_
_entity.id
_entity.type
_entity.pdbx_description
1 polymer ?
#
loop_
_entity_poly.entity_id
_entity_poly.type
_entity_poly.pdbx_seq_one_letter_code
_entity_poly.pdbx_strand_id
1 'polypeptide(L)'
;MPGAMVTKRGADRIRNGHLWIYRSDVIDASEVAGGSITALLDQHGNFVGQAFYSDRSEIALRLLTRSDEAINRDWWFRRIHRAAQRRKVIAHNTNAYRLFYSEGDLIPSLIIDRYDDVLVLQTLSQGSEVLKSTFVELLIEQFSPRTIFERNDVRVRVLEGLPLVTGVLYGDPVDQVEATQDGLRFIVVPMGGQKTGSFLDQRENRLAAQSYAHGRALDCFTFAGGFALHLSRVCERVVGIDIS
;
A
#
# COMPACT_ATOMS: atom_id res chain seq x y z
N MET A 1 -13.38 19.45 16.44
CA MET A 1 -12.09 18.75 16.32
C MET A 1 -10.98 19.80 16.26
N PRO A 2 -9.85 19.61 16.96
CA PRO A 2 -8.66 20.44 16.74
C PRO A 2 -8.27 20.37 15.25
N GLY A 3 -7.93 21.51 14.66
CA GLY A 3 -7.66 21.64 13.24
C GLY A 3 -6.22 22.04 12.97
N ALA A 4 -5.63 21.52 11.89
CA ALA A 4 -4.37 22.02 11.35
C ALA A 4 -4.66 23.16 10.36
N MET A 5 -4.10 24.34 10.64
CA MET A 5 -4.20 25.52 9.78
C MET A 5 -3.07 25.51 8.75
N VAL A 6 -3.39 25.77 7.48
CA VAL A 6 -2.42 25.78 6.38
C VAL A 6 -2.42 27.09 5.60
N THR A 7 -1.31 27.34 4.92
CA THR A 7 -1.17 28.49 4.01
C THR A 7 -2.19 28.42 2.88
N LYS A 8 -2.48 29.57 2.26
CA LYS A 8 -3.27 29.62 1.02
C LYS A 8 -2.73 28.63 -0.05
N ARG A 9 -1.41 28.55 -0.21
CA ARG A 9 -0.76 27.62 -1.14
C ARG A 9 -1.08 26.16 -0.81
N GLY A 10 -1.03 25.79 0.47
CA GLY A 10 -1.40 24.45 0.93
C GLY A 10 -2.87 24.13 0.64
N ALA A 11 -3.78 25.03 1.01
CA ALA A 11 -5.21 24.86 0.78
C ALA A 11 -5.54 24.73 -0.73
N ASP A 12 -4.98 25.61 -1.56
CA ASP A 12 -5.19 25.59 -3.02
C ASP A 12 -4.65 24.31 -3.66
N ARG A 13 -3.52 23.78 -3.17
CA ARG A 13 -2.97 22.50 -3.63
C ARG A 13 -3.96 21.34 -3.39
N ILE A 14 -4.64 21.29 -2.25
CA ILE A 14 -5.65 20.27 -1.95
C ILE A 14 -6.92 20.47 -2.78
N ARG A 15 -7.36 21.72 -2.95
CA ARG A 15 -8.51 22.08 -3.82
C ARG A 15 -8.27 21.66 -5.28
N ASN A 16 -7.02 21.78 -5.74
CA ASN A 16 -6.60 21.37 -7.09
C ASN A 16 -6.31 19.87 -7.25
N GLY A 17 -6.67 19.04 -6.26
CA GLY A 17 -6.65 17.59 -6.39
C GLY A 17 -5.48 16.87 -5.74
N HIS A 18 -4.43 17.58 -5.30
CA HIS A 18 -3.32 16.94 -4.58
C HIS A 18 -3.81 16.36 -3.24
N LEU A 19 -3.08 15.36 -2.73
CA LEU A 19 -3.47 14.62 -1.52
C LEU A 19 -2.59 14.91 -0.31
N TRP A 20 -1.53 15.69 -0.48
CA TRP A 20 -0.58 16.03 0.58
C TRP A 20 -0.43 17.53 0.81
N ILE A 21 -0.18 17.88 2.06
CA ILE A 21 0.37 19.16 2.52
C ILE A 21 1.76 18.90 3.08
N TYR A 22 2.75 19.70 2.64
CA TYR A 22 4.09 19.65 3.20
C TYR A 22 4.20 20.48 4.47
N ARG A 23 5.14 20.15 5.34
CA ARG A 23 5.37 20.84 6.62
C ARG A 23 5.56 22.35 6.47
N SER A 24 6.22 22.78 5.40
CA SER A 24 6.39 24.21 5.07
C SER A 24 5.09 24.96 4.76
N ASP A 25 3.97 24.26 4.56
CA ASP A 25 2.65 24.83 4.31
C ASP A 25 1.73 24.76 5.55
N VAL A 26 2.20 24.23 6.67
CA VAL A 26 1.47 24.22 7.95
C VAL A 26 1.77 25.49 8.73
N ILE A 27 0.73 26.25 9.08
CA ILE A 27 0.82 27.47 9.90
C ILE A 27 0.78 27.09 11.39
N ASP A 28 -0.21 26.27 11.76
CA ASP A 28 -0.40 25.83 13.14
C ASP A 28 -1.05 24.44 13.17
N ALA A 29 -0.52 23.58 14.04
CA ALA A 29 -1.05 22.26 14.36
C ALA A 29 -0.70 21.89 15.81
N SER A 30 -0.45 22.90 16.66
CA SER A 30 0.05 22.71 18.03
C SER A 30 -0.90 21.91 18.93
N GLU A 31 -2.21 21.98 18.67
CA GLU A 31 -3.25 21.21 19.37
C GLU A 31 -3.55 19.85 18.72
N VAL A 32 -2.82 19.46 17.67
CA VAL A 32 -3.07 18.23 16.92
C VAL A 32 -2.00 17.19 17.24
N ALA A 33 -2.41 16.04 17.78
CA ALA A 33 -1.49 14.95 18.07
C ALA A 33 -1.02 14.25 16.79
N GLY A 34 0.27 13.89 16.71
CA GLY A 34 0.82 13.06 15.64
C GLY A 34 0.06 11.73 15.51
N GLY A 35 -0.25 11.32 14.29
CA GLY A 35 -1.04 10.13 13.99
C GLY A 35 -2.56 10.29 14.12
N SER A 36 -3.05 11.44 14.59
CA SER A 36 -4.49 11.69 14.67
C SER A 36 -5.10 12.08 13.32
N ILE A 37 -6.44 11.98 13.26
CA ILE A 37 -7.24 12.60 12.20
C ILE A 37 -7.60 14.01 12.65
N THR A 38 -7.35 15.00 11.79
CA THR A 38 -7.60 16.41 12.08
C THR A 38 -8.38 17.08 10.96
N ALA A 39 -9.10 18.15 11.29
CA ALA A 39 -9.66 19.06 10.29
C ALA A 39 -8.51 19.86 9.64
N LEU A 40 -8.54 19.98 8.32
CA LEU A 40 -7.66 20.82 7.54
C LEU A 40 -8.37 22.15 7.30
N LEU A 41 -7.80 23.24 7.83
CA LEU A 41 -8.35 24.59 7.73
C LEU A 41 -7.42 25.50 6.93
N ASP A 42 -7.96 26.41 6.12
CA ASP A 42 -7.14 27.47 5.53
C ASP A 42 -6.84 28.59 6.55
N GLN A 43 -6.00 29.53 6.16
CA GLN A 43 -5.59 30.68 6.99
C GLN A 43 -6.74 31.59 7.46
N HIS A 44 -7.95 31.46 6.89
CA HIS A 44 -9.14 32.20 7.30
C HIS A 44 -10.07 31.34 8.17
N GLY A 45 -9.66 30.11 8.52
CA GLY A 45 -10.43 29.16 9.31
C GLY A 45 -11.46 28.38 8.50
N ASN A 46 -11.49 28.50 7.17
CA ASN A 46 -12.45 27.75 6.36
C ASN A 46 -12.04 26.28 6.26
N PHE A 47 -13.02 25.38 6.35
CA PHE A 47 -12.80 23.95 6.17
C PHE A 47 -12.37 23.61 4.74
N VAL A 48 -11.32 22.80 4.62
CA VAL A 48 -10.78 22.30 3.35
C VAL A 48 -10.95 20.78 3.24
N GLY A 49 -10.92 20.07 4.38
CA GLY A 49 -11.05 18.61 4.42
C GLY A 49 -10.65 18.03 5.77
N GLN A 50 -10.47 16.72 5.81
CA GLN A 50 -9.89 16.00 6.95
C GLN A 50 -8.66 15.22 6.48
N ALA A 51 -7.67 15.09 7.34
CA ALA A 51 -6.40 14.47 7.00
C ALA A 51 -5.79 13.71 8.20
N PHE A 52 -4.94 12.73 7.91
CA PHE A 52 -3.97 12.28 8.90
C PHE A 52 -2.92 13.36 9.11
N TYR A 53 -2.58 13.64 10.36
CA TYR A 53 -1.46 14.50 10.72
C TYR A 53 -0.24 13.66 11.12
N SER A 54 0.93 14.06 10.63
CA SER A 54 2.23 13.56 11.08
C SER A 54 3.00 14.69 11.75
N ASP A 55 3.46 14.48 12.98
CA ASP A 55 4.28 15.46 13.69
C ASP A 55 5.78 15.35 13.35
N ARG A 56 6.20 14.27 12.64
CA ARG A 56 7.59 14.02 12.22
C ARG A 56 7.88 14.30 10.75
N SER A 57 6.93 13.98 9.85
CA SER A 57 7.20 13.90 8.41
C SER A 57 7.18 15.25 7.69
N GLU A 58 7.96 15.37 6.61
CA GLU A 58 7.83 16.49 5.67
C GLU A 58 6.46 16.50 4.98
N ILE A 59 5.83 15.33 4.81
CA ILE A 59 4.42 15.24 4.43
C ILE A 59 3.59 15.30 5.72
N ALA A 60 3.30 16.52 6.16
CA ALA A 60 2.66 16.75 7.45
C ALA A 60 1.17 16.38 7.47
N LEU A 61 0.43 16.59 6.37
CA LEU A 61 -0.97 16.19 6.28
C LEU A 61 -1.24 15.36 5.02
N ARG A 62 -1.97 14.25 5.21
CA ARG A 62 -2.40 13.35 4.13
C ARG A 62 -3.92 13.29 4.08
N LEU A 63 -4.49 13.80 3.00
CA LEU A 63 -5.92 13.99 2.84
C LEU A 63 -6.69 12.67 2.87
N LEU A 64 -7.77 12.65 3.66
CA LEU A 64 -8.72 11.55 3.75
C LEU A 64 -9.99 11.87 2.96
N THR A 65 -10.58 13.04 3.21
CA THR A 65 -11.81 13.51 2.56
C THR A 65 -11.83 15.02 2.48
N ARG A 66 -12.62 15.54 1.53
CA ARG A 66 -12.90 16.98 1.37
C ARG A 66 -14.26 17.36 1.97
N SER A 67 -15.01 16.38 2.46
CA SER A 67 -16.31 16.57 3.09
C SER A 67 -16.15 16.60 4.60
N ASP A 68 -17.00 17.39 5.27
CA ASP A 68 -17.14 17.32 6.71
C ASP A 68 -18.02 16.12 7.08
N GLU A 69 -17.39 14.97 7.23
CA GLU A 69 -18.04 13.70 7.57
C GLU A 69 -17.32 13.01 8.73
N ALA A 70 -18.02 12.13 9.44
CA ALA A 70 -17.40 11.34 10.49
C ALA A 70 -16.56 10.21 9.88
N ILE A 71 -15.26 10.19 10.18
CA ILE A 71 -14.36 9.08 9.81
C ILE A 71 -14.42 8.03 10.91
N ASN A 72 -15.41 7.14 10.80
CA ASN A 72 -15.64 6.02 11.72
C ASN A 72 -15.30 4.66 11.06
N ARG A 73 -15.54 3.57 11.78
CA ARG A 73 -15.30 2.21 11.28
C ARG A 73 -16.02 1.93 9.97
N ASP A 74 -17.29 2.35 9.83
CA ASP A 74 -18.07 2.12 8.61
C ASP A 74 -17.52 2.90 7.41
N TRP A 75 -16.97 4.09 7.66
CA TRP A 75 -16.29 4.88 6.64
C TRP A 75 -15.08 4.10 6.09
N TRP A 76 -14.25 3.54 6.97
CA TRP A 76 -13.11 2.70 6.59
C TRP A 76 -13.56 1.42 5.89
N PHE A 77 -14.61 0.76 6.39
CA PHE A 77 -15.19 -0.42 5.77
C PHE A 77 -15.55 -0.16 4.31
N ARG A 78 -16.29 0.94 4.03
CA ARG A 78 -16.68 1.33 2.67
C ARG A 78 -15.48 1.66 1.78
N ARG A 79 -14.44 2.30 2.33
CA ARG A 79 -13.21 2.63 1.56
C ARG A 79 -12.44 1.40 1.16
N ILE A 80 -12.19 0.50 2.10
CA ILE A 80 -11.53 -0.80 1.87
C ILE A 80 -12.32 -1.59 0.83
N HIS A 81 -13.64 -1.68 0.98
CA HIS A 81 -14.50 -2.37 0.03
C HIS A 81 -14.36 -1.79 -1.38
N ARG A 82 -14.44 -0.46 -1.53
CA ARG A 82 -14.30 0.22 -2.84
C ARG A 82 -12.93 -0.01 -3.47
N ALA A 83 -11.86 0.08 -2.69
CA ALA A 83 -10.50 -0.15 -3.18
C ALA A 83 -10.32 -1.61 -3.65
N ALA A 84 -10.94 -2.58 -2.97
CA ALA A 84 -10.94 -3.97 -3.37
C ALA A 84 -11.76 -4.25 -4.63
N GLN A 85 -12.93 -3.59 -4.79
CA GLN A 85 -13.74 -3.74 -6.02
C GLN A 85 -12.95 -3.35 -7.28
N ARG A 86 -12.05 -2.36 -7.19
CA ARG A 86 -11.17 -1.97 -8.32
C ARG A 86 -10.28 -3.10 -8.80
N ARG A 87 -9.92 -4.07 -7.95
CA ARG A 87 -9.03 -5.19 -8.31
C ARG A 87 -9.76 -6.32 -9.01
N LYS A 88 -11.10 -6.35 -8.98
CA LYS A 88 -11.87 -7.38 -9.67
C LYS A 88 -11.53 -7.47 -11.16
N VAL A 89 -11.25 -6.35 -11.81
CA VAL A 89 -10.87 -6.31 -13.24
C VAL A 89 -9.50 -6.95 -13.51
N ILE A 90 -8.62 -7.05 -12.51
CA ILE A 90 -7.28 -7.63 -12.62
C ILE A 90 -7.28 -9.09 -12.13
N ALA A 91 -8.13 -9.44 -11.17
CA ALA A 91 -8.16 -10.75 -10.51
C ALA A 91 -8.66 -11.92 -11.38
N HIS A 92 -8.91 -11.72 -12.67
CA HIS A 92 -9.53 -12.74 -13.54
C HIS A 92 -8.62 -13.93 -13.90
N ASN A 93 -7.30 -13.86 -13.64
CA ASN A 93 -6.36 -14.98 -13.81
C ASN A 93 -5.21 -14.93 -12.79
N THR A 94 -5.44 -14.31 -11.64
CA THR A 94 -4.43 -14.17 -10.58
C THR A 94 -5.06 -14.04 -9.20
N ASN A 95 -4.44 -14.69 -8.22
CA ASN A 95 -4.71 -14.47 -6.80
C ASN A 95 -3.54 -13.75 -6.10
N ALA A 96 -2.58 -13.22 -6.87
CA ALA A 96 -1.41 -12.47 -6.40
C ALA A 96 -1.46 -11.03 -6.95
N TYR A 97 -1.82 -10.05 -6.12
CA TYR A 97 -1.93 -8.66 -6.57
C TYR A 97 -1.92 -7.65 -5.42
N ARG A 98 -1.59 -6.40 -5.75
CA ARG A 98 -1.70 -5.29 -4.79
C ARG A 98 -3.16 -4.95 -4.56
N LEU A 99 -3.66 -5.29 -3.37
CA LEU A 99 -5.02 -5.02 -2.95
C LEU A 99 -5.22 -3.53 -2.67
N PHE A 100 -4.31 -2.88 -1.95
CA PHE A 100 -4.33 -1.42 -1.68
C PHE A 100 -2.97 -0.78 -1.97
N TYR A 101 -3.00 0.39 -2.60
CA TYR A 101 -1.80 1.18 -2.91
C TYR A 101 -1.92 2.62 -2.44
N SER A 102 -1.95 2.79 -1.12
CA SER A 102 -1.79 4.09 -0.45
C SER A 102 -2.76 5.15 -0.99
N GLU A 103 -2.26 6.34 -1.32
CA GLU A 103 -3.04 7.45 -1.89
C GLU A 103 -3.76 7.09 -3.19
N GLY A 104 -3.24 6.14 -3.98
CA GLY A 104 -3.92 5.66 -5.20
C GLY A 104 -5.30 5.06 -4.93
N ASP A 105 -5.50 4.56 -3.71
CA ASP A 105 -6.79 4.05 -3.22
C ASP A 105 -7.48 4.95 -2.21
N LEU A 106 -6.95 6.16 -2.01
CA LEU A 106 -7.49 7.13 -1.05
C LEU A 106 -7.53 6.57 0.39
N ILE A 107 -6.57 5.70 0.72
CA ILE A 107 -6.25 5.21 2.06
C ILE A 107 -4.76 5.50 2.30
N PRO A 108 -4.40 6.73 2.72
CA PRO A 108 -3.02 7.18 2.72
C PRO A 108 -2.11 6.29 3.57
N SER A 109 -0.93 5.99 3.04
CA SER A 109 0.13 5.24 3.72
C SER A 109 -0.27 3.82 4.16
N LEU A 110 -1.27 3.21 3.53
CA LEU A 110 -1.58 1.79 3.69
C LEU A 110 -1.29 1.05 2.38
N ILE A 111 -0.40 0.07 2.44
CA ILE A 111 -0.15 -0.85 1.33
C ILE A 111 -0.56 -2.24 1.79
N ILE A 112 -1.32 -2.93 0.94
CA ILE A 112 -1.67 -4.33 1.17
C ILE A 112 -1.46 -5.11 -0.11
N ASP A 113 -0.58 -6.09 -0.05
CA ASP A 113 -0.39 -7.08 -1.09
C ASP A 113 -1.09 -8.38 -0.69
N ARG A 114 -1.72 -9.02 -1.67
CA ARG A 114 -2.43 -10.28 -1.51
C ARG A 114 -1.69 -11.38 -2.24
N TYR A 115 -1.51 -12.51 -1.57
CA TYR A 115 -0.99 -13.76 -2.12
C TYR A 115 -1.95 -14.88 -1.71
N ASP A 116 -2.86 -15.22 -2.61
CA ASP A 116 -3.96 -16.15 -2.34
C ASP A 116 -4.80 -15.78 -1.10
N ASP A 117 -4.73 -16.56 -0.03
CA ASP A 117 -5.40 -16.34 1.25
C ASP A 117 -4.52 -15.61 2.29
N VAL A 118 -3.33 -15.17 1.91
CA VAL A 118 -2.39 -14.43 2.75
C VAL A 118 -2.36 -12.95 2.37
N LEU A 119 -2.38 -12.07 3.37
CA LEU A 119 -2.20 -10.63 3.19
C LEU A 119 -0.88 -10.15 3.82
N VAL A 120 -0.21 -9.23 3.16
CA VAL A 120 0.98 -8.54 3.68
C VAL A 120 0.69 -7.06 3.73
N LEU A 121 0.67 -6.51 4.94
CA LEU A 121 0.30 -5.14 5.25
C LEU A 121 1.55 -4.29 5.54
N GLN A 122 1.53 -3.05 5.07
CA GLN A 122 2.46 -2.00 5.47
C GLN A 122 1.69 -0.74 5.85
N THR A 123 1.99 -0.22 7.03
CA THR A 123 1.52 1.07 7.56
C THR A 123 2.70 2.03 7.57
N LEU A 124 2.66 3.03 6.70
CA LEU A 124 3.82 3.85 6.36
C LEU A 124 3.76 5.28 6.91
N SER A 125 2.76 5.61 7.71
CA SER A 125 2.67 6.88 8.44
C SER A 125 2.11 6.69 9.84
N GLN A 126 2.29 7.69 10.70
CA GLN A 126 1.72 7.66 12.06
C GLN A 126 0.21 7.40 12.03
N GLY A 127 -0.52 8.01 11.10
CA GLY A 127 -1.97 7.88 10.99
C GLY A 127 -2.42 6.46 10.62
N SER A 128 -1.75 5.83 9.66
CA SER A 128 -2.07 4.45 9.30
C SER A 128 -1.62 3.44 10.37
N GLU A 129 -0.55 3.74 11.12
CA GLU A 129 -0.11 2.92 12.24
C GLU A 129 -1.10 2.93 13.41
N VAL A 130 -1.63 4.10 13.78
CA VAL A 130 -2.65 4.23 14.85
C VAL A 130 -3.90 3.42 14.53
N LEU A 131 -4.29 3.33 13.25
CA LEU A 131 -5.45 2.58 12.79
C LEU A 131 -5.14 1.12 12.40
N LYS A 132 -3.92 0.63 12.63
CA LYS A 132 -3.50 -0.71 12.19
C LYS A 132 -4.43 -1.81 12.67
N SER A 133 -4.84 -1.79 13.94
CA SER A 133 -5.80 -2.78 14.49
C SER A 133 -7.16 -2.73 13.79
N THR A 134 -7.71 -1.54 13.58
CA THR A 134 -8.97 -1.35 12.84
C THR A 134 -8.85 -1.87 11.40
N PHE A 135 -7.72 -1.64 10.73
CA PHE A 135 -7.50 -2.20 9.39
C PHE A 135 -7.43 -3.72 9.42
N VAL A 136 -6.69 -4.32 10.36
CA VAL A 136 -6.63 -5.78 10.52
C VAL A 136 -8.02 -6.38 10.72
N GLU A 137 -8.84 -5.83 11.61
CA GLU A 137 -10.22 -6.28 11.83
C GLU A 137 -11.07 -6.21 10.55
N LEU A 138 -11.01 -5.10 9.83
CA LEU A 138 -11.77 -4.90 8.59
C LEU A 138 -11.29 -5.83 7.47
N LEU A 139 -10.01 -6.16 7.43
CA LEU A 139 -9.45 -7.12 6.48
C LEU A 139 -9.93 -8.54 6.77
N ILE A 140 -9.96 -8.93 8.04
CA ILE A 140 -10.50 -10.22 8.48
C ILE A 140 -11.97 -10.33 8.05
N GLU A 141 -12.77 -9.30 8.35
CA GLU A 141 -14.19 -9.28 8.03
C GLU A 141 -14.48 -9.33 6.52
N GLN A 142 -13.70 -8.61 5.70
CA GLN A 142 -14.00 -8.47 4.27
C GLN A 142 -13.36 -9.53 3.37
N PHE A 143 -12.26 -10.17 3.81
CA PHE A 143 -11.47 -11.05 2.95
C PHE A 143 -11.26 -12.45 3.51
N SER A 144 -11.58 -12.70 4.78
CA SER A 144 -11.36 -13.98 5.47
C SER A 144 -9.97 -14.58 5.18
N PRO A 145 -8.87 -13.81 5.35
CA PRO A 145 -7.53 -14.32 5.07
C PRO A 145 -7.15 -15.39 6.09
N ARG A 146 -6.30 -16.33 5.68
CA ARG A 146 -5.68 -17.30 6.60
C ARG A 146 -4.66 -16.64 7.52
N THR A 147 -3.85 -15.73 6.97
CA THR A 147 -2.79 -15.04 7.72
C THR A 147 -2.65 -13.59 7.25
N ILE A 148 -2.41 -12.67 8.18
CA ILE A 148 -2.00 -11.29 7.87
C ILE A 148 -0.62 -11.05 8.47
N PHE A 149 0.35 -10.68 7.65
CA PHE A 149 1.68 -10.25 8.08
C PHE A 149 1.79 -8.72 8.08
N GLU A 150 2.65 -8.17 8.93
CA GLU A 150 3.20 -6.84 8.72
C GLU A 150 4.63 -6.92 8.19
N ARG A 151 4.90 -6.11 7.15
CA ARG A 151 6.25 -5.87 6.59
C ARG A 151 6.58 -4.39 6.71
N ASN A 152 6.62 -3.95 7.97
CA ASN A 152 6.92 -2.59 8.36
C ASN A 152 8.44 -2.35 8.53
N ASP A 153 9.27 -3.06 7.76
CA ASP A 153 10.74 -2.98 7.69
C ASP A 153 11.25 -2.04 6.59
N VAL A 154 10.45 -1.02 6.24
CA VAL A 154 10.79 -0.06 5.19
C VAL A 154 11.28 1.27 5.75
N ARG A 155 12.37 1.80 5.16
CA ARG A 155 13.07 3.01 5.62
C ARG A 155 12.17 4.25 5.79
N VAL A 156 11.09 4.35 5.03
CA VAL A 156 10.14 5.48 5.11
C VAL A 156 9.53 5.63 6.51
N ARG A 157 9.37 4.54 7.27
CA ARG A 157 8.85 4.58 8.66
C ARG A 157 9.75 5.38 9.61
N VAL A 158 11.06 5.41 9.35
CA VAL A 158 12.01 6.23 10.13
C VAL A 158 11.69 7.72 9.99
N LEU A 159 11.23 8.17 8.82
CA LEU A 159 10.82 9.56 8.58
C LEU A 159 9.54 9.94 9.34
N GLU A 160 8.79 8.94 9.80
CA GLU A 160 7.57 9.09 10.61
C GLU A 160 7.84 8.84 12.10
N GLY A 161 9.10 8.59 12.48
CA GLY A 161 9.48 8.25 13.85
C GLY A 161 8.92 6.90 14.33
N LEU A 162 8.59 6.00 13.40
CA LEU A 162 8.01 4.71 13.70
C LEU A 162 9.08 3.60 13.74
N PRO A 163 8.92 2.59 14.61
CA PRO A 163 9.82 1.45 14.63
C PRO A 163 9.67 0.62 13.35
N LEU A 164 10.77 -0.04 12.97
CA LEU A 164 10.77 -1.06 11.93
C LEU A 164 10.36 -2.39 12.56
N VAL A 165 9.27 -2.99 12.07
CA VAL A 165 8.68 -4.20 12.66
C VAL A 165 8.27 -5.14 11.54
N THR A 166 8.45 -6.44 11.77
CA THR A 166 7.90 -7.49 10.93
C THR A 166 7.27 -8.55 11.82
N GLY A 167 6.17 -9.15 11.40
CA GLY A 167 5.55 -10.21 12.19
C GLY A 167 4.19 -10.62 11.67
N VAL A 168 3.54 -11.49 12.44
CA VAL A 168 2.16 -11.91 12.20
C VAL A 168 1.22 -10.99 12.98
N LEU A 169 0.23 -10.43 12.28
CA LEU A 169 -0.84 -9.63 12.86
C LEU A 169 -2.12 -10.45 13.12
N TYR A 170 -2.34 -11.52 12.35
CA TYR A 170 -3.52 -12.39 12.47
C TYR A 170 -3.25 -13.77 11.87
N GLY A 171 -3.87 -14.80 12.47
CA GLY A 171 -3.77 -16.19 12.03
C GLY A 171 -2.47 -16.87 12.43
N ASP A 172 -2.30 -18.11 11.97
CA ASP A 172 -1.06 -18.85 12.18
C ASP A 172 0.00 -18.43 11.15
N PRO A 173 1.29 -18.36 11.52
CA PRO A 173 2.36 -18.09 10.58
C PRO A 173 2.41 -19.18 9.49
N VAL A 174 2.61 -18.75 8.25
CA VAL A 174 2.91 -19.62 7.12
C VAL A 174 4.30 -19.28 6.57
N ASP A 175 5.12 -20.31 6.36
CA ASP A 175 6.48 -20.11 5.84
C ASP A 175 6.44 -19.72 4.36
N GLN A 176 5.53 -20.33 3.61
CA GLN A 176 5.40 -20.19 2.17
C GLN A 176 3.94 -20.19 1.75
N VAL A 177 3.63 -19.42 0.71
CA VAL A 177 2.32 -19.42 0.06
C VAL A 177 2.51 -19.60 -1.44
N GLU A 178 1.82 -20.58 -2.03
CA GLU A 178 1.74 -20.71 -3.47
C GLU A 178 0.69 -19.74 -3.99
N ALA A 179 1.07 -18.86 -4.91
CA ALA A 179 0.17 -17.93 -5.55
C ALA A 179 0.27 -18.04 -7.07
N THR A 180 -0.86 -17.86 -7.74
CA THR A 180 -1.00 -17.89 -9.19
C THR A 180 -1.00 -16.48 -9.76
N GLN A 181 -0.16 -16.26 -10.77
CA GLN A 181 -0.15 -15.04 -11.57
C GLN A 181 -0.14 -15.44 -13.05
N ASP A 182 -1.24 -15.18 -13.76
CA ASP A 182 -1.35 -15.37 -15.21
C ASP A 182 -1.09 -16.82 -15.67
N GLY A 183 -1.55 -17.77 -14.85
CA GLY A 183 -1.42 -19.22 -15.07
C GLY A 183 -0.07 -19.81 -14.63
N LEU A 184 0.85 -18.99 -14.13
CA LEU A 184 2.09 -19.45 -13.49
C LEU A 184 1.92 -19.49 -11.97
N ARG A 185 2.45 -20.52 -11.34
CA ARG A 185 2.46 -20.68 -9.89
C ARG A 185 3.82 -20.26 -9.34
N PHE A 186 3.81 -19.44 -8.29
CA PHE A 186 4.98 -18.91 -7.63
C PHE A 186 4.90 -19.22 -6.14
N ILE A 187 6.04 -19.60 -5.56
CA ILE A 187 6.19 -19.69 -4.11
C ILE A 187 6.61 -18.32 -3.60
N VAL A 188 5.82 -17.76 -2.70
CA VAL A 188 6.11 -16.50 -2.01
C VAL A 188 6.48 -16.82 -0.57
N VAL A 189 7.53 -16.17 -0.07
CA VAL A 189 8.00 -16.26 1.32
C VAL A 189 7.73 -14.91 1.99
N PRO A 190 6.57 -14.70 2.63
CA PRO A 190 6.13 -13.36 3.07
C PRO A 190 7.11 -12.66 4.02
N MET A 191 7.78 -13.44 4.88
CA MET A 191 8.72 -12.94 5.89
C MET A 191 10.19 -12.94 5.44
N GLY A 192 10.54 -13.73 4.42
CA GLY A 192 11.93 -13.91 3.96
C GLY A 192 12.28 -13.21 2.64
N GLY A 193 11.29 -12.78 1.86
CA GLY A 193 11.50 -12.14 0.56
C GLY A 193 11.75 -10.63 0.61
N GLN A 194 12.32 -10.08 -0.48
CA GLN A 194 12.39 -8.63 -0.69
C GLN A 194 10.99 -8.00 -0.83
N LYS A 195 10.86 -6.72 -0.45
CA LYS A 195 9.59 -5.97 -0.40
C LYS A 195 8.55 -6.68 0.49
N THR A 196 7.39 -7.03 -0.07
CA THR A 196 6.28 -7.75 0.56
C THR A 196 6.29 -9.25 0.22
N GLY A 197 7.31 -9.72 -0.50
CA GLY A 197 7.48 -11.13 -0.91
C GLY A 197 7.64 -11.33 -2.43
N SER A 198 7.16 -10.41 -3.27
CA SER A 198 7.32 -10.46 -4.74
C SER A 198 7.10 -9.10 -5.43
N PHE A 199 7.56 -8.97 -6.67
CA PHE A 199 7.40 -7.77 -7.51
C PHE A 199 6.08 -7.82 -8.32
N LEU A 200 4.97 -7.58 -7.63
CA LEU A 200 3.63 -7.55 -8.23
C LEU A 200 3.46 -6.41 -9.26
N ASP A 201 4.24 -5.34 -9.11
CA ASP A 201 4.31 -4.20 -10.03
C ASP A 201 4.81 -4.58 -11.44
N GLN A 202 5.58 -5.67 -11.58
CA GLN A 202 6.10 -6.15 -12.86
C GLN A 202 5.14 -7.08 -13.61
N ARG A 203 3.89 -7.26 -13.17
CA ARG A 203 2.95 -8.20 -13.80
C ARG A 203 2.73 -7.93 -15.28
N GLU A 204 2.31 -6.72 -15.64
CA GLU A 204 2.02 -6.36 -17.04
C GLU A 204 3.27 -6.40 -17.91
N ASN A 205 4.43 -6.03 -17.36
CA ASN A 205 5.70 -6.09 -18.08
C ASN A 205 6.11 -7.53 -18.39
N ARG A 206 5.85 -8.48 -17.48
CA ARG A 206 6.10 -9.91 -17.71
C ARG A 206 5.20 -10.47 -18.82
N LEU A 207 3.92 -10.10 -18.82
CA LEU A 207 2.99 -10.46 -19.90
C LEU A 207 3.41 -9.86 -21.25
N ALA A 208 3.79 -8.59 -21.27
CA ALA A 208 4.27 -7.93 -22.48
C ALA A 208 5.56 -8.58 -22.99
N ALA A 209 6.53 -8.87 -22.11
CA ALA A 209 7.76 -9.56 -22.49
C ALA A 209 7.46 -10.93 -23.12
N GLN A 210 6.53 -11.69 -22.55
CA GLN A 210 6.06 -12.95 -23.12
C GLN A 210 5.44 -12.77 -24.52
N SER A 211 4.69 -11.69 -24.79
CA SER A 211 4.05 -11.51 -26.11
C SER A 211 5.02 -11.14 -27.23
N TYR A 212 6.21 -10.62 -26.92
CA TYR A 212 7.23 -10.24 -27.91
C TYR A 212 8.37 -11.26 -28.05
N ALA A 213 8.60 -12.11 -27.05
CA ALA A 213 9.76 -12.98 -27.00
C ALA A 213 9.64 -14.22 -27.90
N HIS A 214 10.78 -14.65 -28.45
CA HIS A 214 10.93 -15.86 -29.25
C HIS A 214 12.39 -16.36 -29.22
N GLY A 215 12.63 -17.63 -29.56
CA GLY A 215 13.98 -18.18 -29.62
C GLY A 215 14.65 -18.31 -28.25
N ARG A 216 15.82 -17.68 -28.07
CA ARG A 216 16.63 -17.75 -26.83
C ARG A 216 16.55 -16.45 -26.04
N ALA A 217 16.27 -16.53 -24.75
CA ALA A 217 16.19 -15.38 -23.85
C ALA A 217 17.20 -15.45 -22.70
N LEU A 218 17.59 -14.26 -22.21
CA LEU A 218 18.42 -14.05 -21.03
C LEU A 218 17.67 -13.10 -20.08
N ASP A 219 17.37 -13.56 -18.88
CA ASP A 219 16.78 -12.79 -17.80
C ASP A 219 17.87 -12.42 -16.79
N CYS A 220 18.37 -11.18 -16.87
CA CYS A 220 19.38 -10.65 -15.97
C CYS A 220 18.72 -10.06 -14.72
N PHE A 221 19.25 -10.37 -13.54
CA PHE A 221 18.65 -10.00 -12.24
C PHE A 221 17.27 -10.64 -12.08
N THR A 222 17.21 -11.95 -12.37
CA THR A 222 15.96 -12.70 -12.52
C THR A 222 15.17 -12.83 -11.22
N PHE A 223 15.81 -12.63 -10.06
CA PHE A 223 15.25 -12.83 -8.73
C PHE A 223 14.58 -14.21 -8.64
N ALA A 224 13.30 -14.27 -8.28
CA ALA A 224 12.51 -15.50 -8.24
C ALA A 224 12.08 -16.04 -9.62
N GLY A 225 12.73 -15.63 -10.72
CA GLY A 225 12.45 -16.14 -12.06
C GLY A 225 11.24 -15.50 -12.74
N GLY A 226 10.80 -14.31 -12.29
CA GLY A 226 9.53 -13.72 -12.70
C GLY A 226 9.38 -13.58 -14.21
N PHE A 227 10.36 -12.97 -14.89
CA PHE A 227 10.39 -12.88 -16.34
C PHE A 227 10.75 -14.23 -16.96
N ALA A 228 11.79 -14.90 -16.45
CA ALA A 228 12.26 -16.17 -17.00
C ALA A 228 11.15 -17.22 -17.15
N LEU A 229 10.26 -17.35 -16.16
CA LEU A 229 9.12 -18.29 -16.18
C LEU A 229 8.02 -17.90 -17.18
N HIS A 230 7.81 -16.60 -17.42
CA HIS A 230 6.90 -16.15 -18.48
C HIS A 230 7.49 -16.42 -19.85
N LEU A 231 8.78 -16.10 -20.03
CA LEU A 231 9.51 -16.31 -21.27
C LEU A 231 9.64 -17.81 -21.63
N SER A 232 9.80 -18.70 -20.65
CA SER A 232 9.96 -20.14 -20.89
C SER A 232 8.72 -20.80 -21.51
N ARG A 233 7.58 -20.12 -21.53
CA ARG A 233 6.35 -20.58 -22.19
C ARG A 233 6.39 -20.38 -23.71
N VAL A 234 7.25 -19.49 -24.21
CA VAL A 234 7.31 -19.06 -25.61
C VAL A 234 8.71 -19.14 -26.24
N CYS A 235 9.76 -19.17 -25.42
CA CYS A 235 11.15 -19.31 -25.85
C CYS A 235 11.62 -20.77 -25.80
N GLU A 236 12.52 -21.15 -26.71
CA GLU A 236 13.17 -22.47 -26.76
C GLU A 236 14.11 -22.69 -25.57
N ARG A 237 14.77 -21.63 -25.12
CA ARG A 237 15.69 -21.65 -23.98
C ARG A 237 15.71 -20.30 -23.29
N VAL A 238 15.62 -20.33 -21.97
CA VAL A 238 15.76 -19.15 -21.12
C VAL A 238 16.90 -19.39 -20.13
N VAL A 239 17.79 -18.42 -20.00
CA VAL A 239 18.83 -18.39 -18.98
C VAL A 239 18.48 -17.29 -17.99
N GLY A 240 18.25 -17.62 -16.73
CA GLY A 240 18.11 -16.65 -15.64
C GLY A 240 19.44 -16.52 -14.90
N ILE A 241 19.85 -15.29 -14.61
CA ILE A 241 21.06 -15.00 -13.81
C ILE A 241 20.67 -14.06 -12.69
N ASP A 242 21.03 -14.42 -11.46
CA ASP A 242 20.97 -13.55 -10.28
C ASP A 242 22.24 -13.71 -9.43
N ILE A 243 22.46 -12.75 -8.53
CA ILE A 243 23.57 -12.78 -7.58
C ILE A 243 23.19 -13.43 -6.24
N SER A 244 21.89 -13.50 -5.93
CA SER A 244 21.35 -14.03 -4.67
C SER A 244 21.09 -15.53 -4.70
#